data_AF-A0A1G9FMU8-F1
#
_entry.id   AF-A0A1G9FMU8-F1
#
_cell.length_a   1.000
_cell.length_b   1.000
_cell.length_c   1.000
_cell.angle_alpha   90.00
_cell.angle_beta   90.00
_cell.angle_gamma   90.00
#
_symmetry.space_group_name_H-M   'P 1'
#
loop_
_entity.id
_entity.type
_entity.pdbx_description
1 polymer ?
#
loop_
_entity_poly.entity_id
_entity_poly.type
_entity_poly.pdbx_seq_one_letter_code
_entity_poly.pdbx_strand_id
1 'polypeptide(L)'
;MTRYFISAAAALVLATGAAAEERDGFELPSVTADPGVLHRCLQSGKAVSVCLDAMTLDCMAENDIGNDNLEERLCVIEELNAWRRLLARAERAVADLAVANTAAPHPDLPASGALAEDARRLWAGWSLAQCALERRAAQGEARRAIVEDRCLRDLTAAQFERMSRIGERLAAR
;
A
#
# COMPACT_ATOMS: atom_id res chain seq x y z
N MET A 1 -17.04 -39.19 56.38
CA MET A 1 -18.00 -39.46 55.29
C MET A 1 -18.90 -38.25 55.13
N THR A 2 -18.97 -37.72 53.90
CA THR A 2 -20.04 -36.88 53.35
C THR A 2 -20.23 -35.47 53.91
N ARG A 3 -19.80 -34.46 53.15
CA ARG A 3 -20.53 -33.19 52.98
C ARG A 3 -20.45 -32.74 51.53
N TYR A 4 -21.59 -32.85 50.85
CA TYR A 4 -21.86 -32.30 49.53
C TYR A 4 -21.94 -30.76 49.63
N PHE A 5 -21.28 -30.07 48.71
CA PHE A 5 -21.72 -28.73 48.30
C PHE A 5 -21.86 -28.73 46.78
N ILE A 6 -23.12 -28.83 46.37
CA ILE A 6 -23.61 -28.54 45.03
C ILE A 6 -23.59 -27.01 44.92
N SER A 7 -22.82 -26.46 43.98
CA SER A 7 -23.02 -25.08 43.52
C SER A 7 -23.22 -25.13 42.02
N ALA A 8 -24.49 -24.94 41.67
CA ALA A 8 -24.99 -24.79 40.32
C ALA A 8 -24.48 -23.47 39.75
N ALA A 9 -23.74 -23.54 38.64
CA ALA A 9 -23.58 -22.44 37.72
C ALA A 9 -24.14 -22.90 36.38
N ALA A 10 -25.38 -22.48 36.11
CA ALA A 10 -26.05 -22.70 34.83
C ALA A 10 -25.34 -21.84 33.76
N ALA A 11 -24.52 -22.47 32.93
CA ALA A 11 -24.02 -21.85 31.70
C ALA A 11 -25.11 -21.99 30.63
N LEU A 12 -25.96 -20.97 30.52
CA LEU A 12 -26.91 -20.82 29.43
C LEU A 12 -26.12 -20.41 28.17
N VAL A 13 -25.69 -21.38 27.37
CA VAL A 13 -25.13 -21.14 26.04
C VAL A 13 -26.29 -20.76 25.12
N LEU A 14 -26.55 -19.46 24.97
CA LEU A 14 -27.35 -18.94 23.87
C LEU A 14 -26.50 -19.03 22.60
N ALA A 15 -26.55 -20.20 21.97
CA ALA A 15 -26.20 -20.38 20.56
C ALA A 15 -27.21 -19.57 19.73
N THR A 16 -26.95 -18.27 19.57
CA THR A 16 -27.60 -17.48 18.53
C THR A 16 -26.86 -17.76 17.24
N GLY A 17 -27.44 -18.66 16.45
CA GLY A 17 -27.07 -18.83 15.06
C GLY A 17 -27.25 -17.50 14.34
N ALA A 18 -26.14 -16.85 14.01
CA ALA A 18 -26.13 -16.00 12.85
C ALA A 18 -26.13 -16.94 11.66
N ALA A 19 -27.32 -17.22 11.12
CA ALA A 19 -27.46 -17.67 9.76
C ALA A 19 -26.70 -16.65 8.90
N ALA A 20 -25.54 -17.08 8.37
CA ALA A 20 -24.90 -16.39 7.29
C ALA A 20 -25.85 -16.55 6.10
N GLU A 21 -26.74 -15.57 5.93
CA GLU A 21 -27.47 -15.38 4.68
C GLU A 21 -26.42 -15.21 3.58
N GLU A 22 -26.28 -16.26 2.78
CA GLU A 22 -25.52 -16.30 1.54
C GLU A 22 -26.09 -15.22 0.63
N ARG A 23 -25.51 -14.01 0.69
CA ARG A 23 -25.83 -12.93 -0.24
C ARG A 23 -25.43 -13.39 -1.62
N ASP A 24 -26.43 -13.51 -2.49
CA ASP A 24 -26.30 -13.73 -3.93
C ASP A 24 -25.08 -12.98 -4.49
N GLY A 25 -24.28 -13.71 -5.27
CA GLY A 25 -22.93 -13.36 -5.70
C GLY A 25 -22.83 -12.06 -6.48
N PHE A 26 -22.64 -10.96 -5.77
CA PHE A 26 -22.13 -9.73 -6.36
C PHE A 26 -20.64 -9.91 -6.66
N GLU A 27 -20.31 -10.21 -7.92
CA GLU A 27 -18.94 -10.19 -8.41
C GLU A 27 -18.53 -8.73 -8.66
N LEU A 28 -17.54 -8.26 -7.91
CA LEU A 28 -16.97 -6.92 -8.14
C LEU A 28 -16.36 -6.89 -9.55
N PRO A 29 -16.69 -5.88 -10.39
CA PRO A 29 -16.02 -5.74 -11.67
C PRO A 29 -14.52 -5.59 -11.44
N SER A 30 -13.73 -6.24 -12.28
CA SER A 30 -12.27 -6.18 -12.26
C SER A 30 -11.78 -5.43 -13.49
N VAL A 31 -10.56 -4.88 -13.40
CA VAL A 31 -9.87 -4.27 -14.52
C VAL A 31 -8.61 -5.08 -14.82
N THR A 32 -8.22 -5.13 -16.09
CA THR A 32 -6.91 -5.63 -16.49
C THR A 32 -5.94 -4.45 -16.60
N ALA A 33 -4.77 -4.53 -15.94
CA ALA A 33 -3.76 -3.49 -16.00
C ALA A 33 -2.38 -4.12 -16.20
N ASP A 34 -1.61 -3.70 -17.22
CA ASP A 34 -0.26 -4.21 -17.51
C ASP A 34 0.81 -3.50 -16.65
N PRO A 35 1.42 -4.17 -15.65
CA PRO A 35 2.52 -3.57 -14.89
C PRO A 35 3.74 -3.26 -15.78
N GLY A 36 3.85 -3.93 -16.94
CA GLY A 36 4.89 -3.72 -17.93
C GLY A 36 4.92 -2.30 -18.48
N VAL A 37 3.78 -1.60 -18.56
CA VAL A 37 3.71 -0.18 -18.97
C VAL A 37 4.55 0.69 -18.05
N LEU A 38 4.35 0.54 -16.74
CA LEU A 38 5.11 1.28 -15.73
C LEU A 38 6.60 0.92 -15.79
N HIS A 39 6.94 -0.36 -15.98
CA HIS A 39 8.34 -0.78 -16.08
C HIS A 39 9.03 -0.19 -17.32
N ARG A 40 8.36 -0.21 -18.49
CA ARG A 40 8.85 0.41 -19.73
C ARG A 40 9.04 1.93 -19.55
N CYS A 41 8.12 2.61 -18.86
CA CYS A 41 8.28 4.03 -18.57
C CYS A 41 9.53 4.30 -17.73
N LEU A 42 9.73 3.57 -16.64
CA LEU A 42 10.92 3.71 -15.79
C LEU A 42 12.22 3.40 -16.54
N GLN A 43 12.22 2.38 -17.39
CA GLN A 43 13.38 2.01 -18.23
C GLN A 43 13.73 3.06 -19.29
N SER A 44 12.80 3.94 -19.66
CA SER A 44 13.06 5.02 -20.61
C SER A 44 13.92 6.16 -20.04
N GLY A 45 14.28 6.12 -18.76
CA GLY A 45 15.07 7.15 -18.09
C GLY A 45 14.29 8.41 -17.72
N LYS A 46 12.96 8.40 -17.90
CA LYS A 46 12.07 9.47 -17.42
C LYS A 46 12.07 9.51 -15.88
N ALA A 47 11.85 10.71 -15.34
CA ALA A 47 11.64 10.88 -13.91
C ALA A 47 10.39 10.10 -13.45
N VAL A 48 10.41 9.60 -12.22
CA VAL A 48 9.31 8.83 -11.62
C VAL A 48 7.98 9.58 -11.70
N SER A 49 7.99 10.90 -11.48
CA SER A 49 6.80 11.75 -11.56
C SER A 49 6.17 11.79 -12.96
N VAL A 50 6.94 11.52 -14.01
CA VAL A 50 6.44 11.46 -15.40
C VAL A 50 5.82 10.09 -15.71
N CYS A 51 6.17 9.06 -14.93
CA CYS A 51 5.60 7.71 -15.06
C CYS A 51 4.36 7.48 -14.21
N LEU A 52 3.96 8.46 -13.39
CA LEU A 52 2.66 8.46 -12.75
C LEU A 52 1.57 8.46 -13.81
N ASP A 53 0.46 7.79 -13.50
CA ASP A 53 -0.71 7.64 -14.37
C ASP A 53 -0.47 6.83 -15.65
N ALA A 54 0.76 6.45 -15.99
CA ALA A 54 1.04 5.72 -17.23
C ALA A 54 0.26 4.39 -17.30
N MET A 55 0.19 3.66 -16.18
CA MET A 55 -0.55 2.41 -16.09
C MET A 55 -2.05 2.65 -15.87
N THR A 56 -2.43 3.71 -15.14
CA THR A 56 -3.83 4.11 -14.95
C THR A 56 -4.49 4.43 -16.29
N LEU A 57 -3.84 5.25 -17.13
CA LEU A 57 -4.35 5.67 -18.43
C LEU A 57 -4.45 4.51 -19.42
N ASP A 58 -3.46 3.63 -19.43
CA ASP A 58 -3.46 2.42 -20.25
C ASP A 58 -4.59 1.47 -19.82
N CYS A 59 -4.73 1.22 -18.52
CA CYS A 59 -5.83 0.45 -17.95
C CYS A 59 -7.21 1.03 -18.33
N MET A 60 -7.43 2.33 -18.19
CA MET A 60 -8.70 2.95 -18.59
C MET A 60 -8.97 2.88 -20.11
N ALA A 61 -7.94 2.77 -20.94
CA ALA A 61 -8.12 2.63 -22.39
C ALA A 61 -8.49 1.18 -22.80
N GLU A 62 -8.11 0.20 -21.98
CA GLU A 62 -8.31 -1.23 -22.26
C GLU A 62 -9.56 -1.82 -21.58
N ASN A 63 -10.18 -1.12 -20.64
CA ASN A 63 -11.34 -1.58 -19.90
C ASN A 63 -12.55 -0.69 -20.19
N ASP A 64 -13.74 -1.29 -20.14
CA ASP A 64 -15.02 -0.57 -20.16
C ASP A 64 -15.96 -1.28 -19.18
N ILE A 65 -16.12 -0.70 -17.99
CA ILE A 65 -17.00 -1.25 -16.96
C ILE A 65 -18.33 -0.49 -16.83
N GLY A 66 -18.60 0.46 -17.73
CA GLY A 66 -19.81 1.30 -17.73
C GLY A 66 -19.94 2.25 -16.52
N ASN A 67 -18.87 2.46 -15.76
CA ASN A 67 -18.80 3.42 -14.66
C ASN A 67 -17.40 4.02 -14.52
N ASP A 68 -17.20 5.19 -15.11
CA ASP A 68 -15.92 5.88 -15.20
C ASP A 68 -15.24 6.09 -13.84
N ASN A 69 -16.00 6.40 -12.78
CA ASN A 69 -15.42 6.61 -11.45
C ASN A 69 -14.92 5.30 -10.84
N LEU A 70 -15.67 4.22 -11.02
CA LEU A 70 -15.26 2.91 -10.52
C LEU A 70 -14.04 2.40 -11.32
N GLU A 71 -14.04 2.63 -12.63
CA GLU A 71 -12.96 2.22 -13.53
C GLU A 71 -11.65 2.94 -13.19
N GLU A 72 -11.72 4.27 -13.11
CA GLU A 72 -10.59 5.12 -12.72
C GLU A 72 -10.04 4.66 -11.37
N ARG A 73 -10.91 4.40 -10.39
CA ARG A 73 -10.48 3.95 -9.07
C ARG A 73 -9.77 2.60 -9.13
N LEU A 74 -10.33 1.61 -9.81
CA LEU A 74 -9.73 0.27 -9.93
C LEU A 74 -8.37 0.34 -10.63
N CYS A 75 -8.27 1.11 -11.72
CA CYS A 75 -7.01 1.32 -12.43
C CYS A 75 -5.95 2.04 -11.56
N VAL A 76 -6.34 3.06 -10.79
CA VAL A 76 -5.43 3.72 -9.83
C VAL A 76 -4.96 2.75 -8.74
N ILE A 77 -5.85 1.90 -8.21
CA ILE A 77 -5.50 0.90 -7.20
C ILE A 77 -4.47 -0.10 -7.75
N GLU A 78 -4.65 -0.56 -8.99
CA GLU A 78 -3.68 -1.45 -9.63
C GLU A 78 -2.31 -0.78 -9.78
N GLU A 79 -2.27 0.48 -10.22
CA GLU A 79 -1.00 1.20 -10.34
C GLU A 79 -0.35 1.43 -8.98
N LEU A 80 -1.13 1.81 -7.96
CA LEU A 80 -0.67 1.90 -6.57
C LEU A 80 -0.06 0.58 -6.09
N ASN A 81 -0.71 -0.56 -6.39
CA ASN A 81 -0.18 -1.88 -6.03
C ASN A 81 1.13 -2.19 -6.77
N ALA A 82 1.28 -1.77 -8.04
CA ALA A 82 2.53 -1.87 -8.77
C ALA A 82 3.65 -1.04 -8.13
N TRP A 83 3.36 0.21 -7.73
CA TRP A 83 4.30 1.06 -7.01
C TRP A 83 4.68 0.50 -5.63
N ARG A 84 3.73 -0.05 -4.87
CA ARG A 84 4.01 -0.70 -3.57
C ARG A 84 4.98 -1.88 -3.73
N ARG A 85 4.81 -2.69 -4.78
CA ARG A 85 5.73 -3.79 -5.11
C ARG A 85 7.12 -3.28 -5.45
N LEU A 86 7.22 -2.19 -6.21
CA LEU A 86 8.50 -1.54 -6.54
C LEU A 86 9.19 -0.96 -5.30
N LEU A 87 8.46 -0.22 -4.47
CA LEU A 87 8.96 0.33 -3.22
C LEU A 87 9.48 -0.79 -2.29
N ALA A 88 8.71 -1.85 -2.07
CA ALA A 88 9.13 -2.96 -1.22
C ALA A 88 10.40 -3.66 -1.73
N ARG A 89 10.61 -3.73 -3.05
CA ARG A 89 11.87 -4.24 -3.64
C ARG A 89 13.03 -3.28 -3.37
N ALA A 90 12.84 -1.98 -3.55
CA ALA A 90 13.86 -0.97 -3.29
C ALA A 90 14.26 -0.91 -1.81
N GLU A 91 13.29 -0.98 -0.89
CA GLU A 91 13.54 -1.02 0.56
C GLU A 91 14.38 -2.24 0.96
N ARG A 92 14.07 -3.43 0.42
CA ARG A 92 14.88 -4.64 0.66
C ARG A 92 16.30 -4.49 0.12
N ALA A 93 16.47 -4.01 -1.11
CA ALA A 93 17.79 -3.79 -1.69
C ALA A 93 18.63 -2.79 -0.88
N VAL A 94 18.01 -1.72 -0.38
CA VAL A 94 18.67 -0.76 0.52
C VAL A 94 19.07 -1.41 1.83
N ALA A 95 18.21 -2.22 2.44
CA ALA A 95 18.53 -2.94 3.67
C ALA A 95 19.72 -3.90 3.49
N ASP A 96 19.73 -4.68 2.40
CA ASP A 96 20.81 -5.61 2.07
C ASP A 96 22.15 -4.86 1.88
N LEU A 97 22.13 -3.76 1.10
CA LEU A 97 23.31 -2.91 0.90
C LEU A 97 23.78 -2.23 2.18
N ALA A 98 22.86 -1.81 3.05
CA ALA A 98 23.20 -1.17 4.32
C ALA A 98 23.85 -2.15 5.31
N VAL A 99 23.47 -3.44 5.29
CA VAL A 99 24.14 -4.48 6.08
C VAL A 99 25.55 -4.75 5.55
N ALA A 100 25.72 -4.76 4.23
CA ALA A 100 27.04 -4.93 3.60
C ALA A 100 27.97 -3.73 3.85
N ASN A 101 27.42 -2.53 3.98
CA ASN A 101 28.15 -1.30 4.27
C ASN A 101 28.36 -1.12 5.79
N THR A 102 29.52 -1.54 6.30
CA THR A 102 29.90 -1.47 7.73
C THR A 102 30.31 -0.08 8.21
N ALA A 103 29.59 0.97 7.80
CA ALA A 103 29.81 2.30 8.33
C ALA A 103 29.63 2.28 9.86
N ALA A 104 30.56 2.87 10.59
CA ALA A 104 30.48 2.96 12.05
C ALA A 104 29.11 3.56 12.43
N PRO A 105 28.35 2.90 13.33
CA PRO A 105 27.05 3.43 13.74
C PRO A 105 27.23 4.83 14.33
N HIS A 106 26.35 5.75 13.95
CA HIS A 106 26.30 7.05 14.59
C HIS A 106 25.93 6.83 16.07
N PRO A 107 26.66 7.42 17.03
CA PRO A 107 26.51 7.10 18.45
C PRO A 107 25.09 7.31 18.99
N ASP A 108 24.36 8.27 18.41
CA ASP A 108 22.98 8.59 18.81
C ASP A 108 21.89 7.91 17.97
N LEU A 109 22.25 7.06 17.00
CA LEU A 109 21.28 6.38 16.14
C LEU A 109 21.22 4.88 16.44
N PRO A 110 20.02 4.28 16.41
CA PRO A 110 19.87 2.83 16.52
C PRO A 110 20.55 2.15 15.33
N ALA A 111 20.78 0.84 15.45
CA ALA A 111 21.29 0.02 14.36
C ALA A 111 20.44 0.21 13.07
N SER A 112 21.10 0.20 11.92
CA SER A 112 20.50 0.56 10.62
C SER A 112 19.19 -0.18 10.29
N GLY A 113 19.05 -1.45 10.70
CA GLY A 113 17.83 -2.23 10.50
C GLY A 113 16.63 -1.68 11.30
N ALA A 114 16.82 -1.36 12.58
CA ALA A 114 15.78 -0.75 13.41
C ALA A 114 15.41 0.65 12.91
N LEU A 115 16.42 1.43 12.48
CA LEU A 115 16.19 2.76 11.89
C LEU A 115 15.33 2.68 10.61
N ALA A 116 15.58 1.70 9.74
CA ALA A 116 14.81 1.51 8.52
C ALA A 116 13.35 1.12 8.80
N GLU A 117 13.13 0.22 9.77
CA GLU A 117 11.77 -0.17 10.17
C GLU A 117 10.98 0.99 10.78
N ASP A 118 11.60 1.76 11.67
CA ASP A 118 10.99 2.95 12.26
C ASP A 118 10.67 4.01 11.21
N ALA A 119 11.59 4.27 10.27
CA ALA A 119 11.37 5.20 9.17
C ALA A 119 10.19 4.77 8.29
N ARG A 120 10.09 3.47 7.96
CA ARG A 120 8.98 2.91 7.18
C ARG A 120 7.64 3.07 7.89
N ARG A 121 7.58 2.77 9.19
CA ARG A 121 6.36 2.91 10.00
C ARG A 121 5.91 4.38 10.09
N LEU A 122 6.84 5.29 10.37
CA LEU A 122 6.55 6.73 10.45
C LEU A 122 6.08 7.27 9.10
N TRP A 123 6.72 6.86 8.00
CA TRP A 123 6.31 7.25 6.66
C TRP A 123 4.90 6.75 6.32
N ALA A 124 4.58 5.48 6.63
CA ALA A 124 3.26 4.91 6.39
C ALA A 124 2.15 5.63 7.19
N GLY A 125 2.42 5.98 8.45
CA GLY A 125 1.47 6.76 9.25
C GLY A 125 1.27 8.19 8.72
N TRP A 126 2.36 8.85 8.34
CA TRP A 126 2.31 10.20 7.77
C TRP A 126 1.61 10.25 6.40
N SER A 127 1.88 9.28 5.52
CA SER A 127 1.28 9.24 4.18
C SER A 127 -0.23 9.04 4.23
N LEU A 128 -0.71 8.15 5.11
CA LEU A 128 -2.15 7.99 5.37
C LEU A 128 -2.79 9.27 5.89
N ALA A 129 -2.14 9.96 6.83
CA ALA A 129 -2.65 11.22 7.37
C ALA A 129 -2.69 12.33 6.30
N GLN A 130 -1.67 12.43 5.46
CA GLN A 130 -1.65 13.38 4.34
C GLN A 130 -2.76 13.10 3.34
N CYS A 131 -2.91 11.86 2.88
CA CYS A 131 -3.94 11.52 1.91
C CYS A 131 -5.36 11.67 2.46
N ALA A 132 -5.55 11.50 3.77
CA ALA A 132 -6.80 11.85 4.43
C ALA A 132 -7.09 13.36 4.40
N LEU A 133 -6.08 14.24 4.43
CA LEU A 133 -6.26 15.69 4.25
C LEU A 133 -6.68 16.03 2.81
N GLU A 134 -6.01 15.43 1.82
CA GLU A 134 -6.36 15.63 0.40
C GLU A 134 -7.78 15.13 0.10
N ARG A 135 -8.14 13.97 0.63
CA ARG A 135 -9.52 13.45 0.59
C ARG A 135 -10.52 14.46 1.15
N ARG A 136 -10.23 15.10 2.28
CA ARG A 136 -11.15 16.09 2.89
C ARG A 136 -11.34 17.34 2.03
N ALA A 137 -10.36 17.70 1.22
CA ALA A 137 -10.47 18.82 0.28
C ALA A 137 -11.31 18.50 -0.97
N ALA A 138 -11.56 17.21 -1.27
CA ALA A 138 -12.30 16.78 -2.44
C ALA A 138 -13.83 16.81 -2.25
N GLN A 139 -14.55 17.21 -3.31
CA GLN A 139 -16.01 17.20 -3.38
C GLN A 139 -16.53 15.87 -3.94
N GLY A 140 -17.62 15.35 -3.36
CA GLY A 140 -18.28 14.10 -3.78
C GLY A 140 -17.64 12.82 -3.22
N GLU A 141 -18.46 11.84 -2.84
CA GLU A 141 -17.98 10.63 -2.16
C GLU A 141 -17.12 9.72 -3.05
N ALA A 142 -17.52 9.49 -4.30
CA ALA A 142 -16.75 8.67 -5.24
C ALA A 142 -15.38 9.30 -5.53
N ARG A 143 -15.34 10.62 -5.75
CA ARG A 143 -14.10 11.33 -6.05
C ARG A 143 -13.12 11.35 -4.87
N ARG A 144 -13.62 11.41 -3.65
CA ARG A 144 -12.82 11.34 -2.42
C ARG A 144 -11.97 10.08 -2.34
N ALA A 145 -12.52 8.92 -2.72
CA ALA A 145 -11.77 7.68 -2.71
C ALA A 145 -10.66 7.67 -3.78
N ILE A 146 -10.96 8.12 -5.00
CA ILE A 146 -9.97 8.23 -6.08
C ILE A 146 -8.83 9.18 -5.70
N VAL A 147 -9.14 10.32 -5.08
CA VAL A 147 -8.14 11.30 -4.63
C VAL A 147 -7.22 10.69 -3.56
N GLU A 148 -7.77 9.97 -2.60
CA GLU A 148 -6.98 9.26 -1.59
C GLU A 148 -6.06 8.20 -2.22
N ASP A 149 -6.59 7.38 -3.12
CA ASP A 149 -5.84 6.32 -3.81
C ASP A 149 -4.71 6.90 -4.68
N ARG A 150 -4.97 8.03 -5.37
CA ARG A 150 -3.95 8.78 -6.14
C ARG A 150 -2.87 9.39 -5.26
N CYS A 151 -3.24 10.03 -4.15
CA CYS A 151 -2.26 10.55 -3.20
C CYS A 151 -1.34 9.44 -2.68
N LEU A 152 -1.90 8.29 -2.31
CA LEU A 152 -1.12 7.14 -1.85
C LEU A 152 -0.17 6.65 -2.95
N ARG A 153 -0.64 6.58 -4.20
CA ARG A 153 0.19 6.20 -5.35
C ARG A 153 1.37 7.15 -5.53
N ASP A 154 1.11 8.45 -5.55
CA ASP A 154 2.11 9.47 -5.81
C ASP A 154 3.18 9.50 -4.69
N LEU A 155 2.76 9.42 -3.42
CA LEU A 155 3.68 9.31 -2.29
C LEU A 155 4.49 8.00 -2.34
N THR A 156 3.88 6.88 -2.72
CA THR A 156 4.57 5.59 -2.84
C THR A 156 5.63 5.65 -3.94
N ALA A 157 5.32 6.25 -5.09
CA ALA A 157 6.25 6.44 -6.19
C ALA A 157 7.43 7.34 -5.78
N ALA A 158 7.16 8.47 -5.13
CA ALA A 158 8.19 9.37 -4.62
C ALA A 158 9.12 8.69 -3.60
N GLN A 159 8.55 7.86 -2.72
CA GLN A 159 9.33 7.09 -1.75
C GLN A 159 10.18 6.00 -2.44
N PHE A 160 9.64 5.34 -3.47
CA PHE A 160 10.41 4.41 -4.31
C PHE A 160 11.63 5.12 -4.92
N GLU A 161 11.44 6.30 -5.53
CA GLU A 161 12.54 7.08 -6.10
C GLU A 161 13.60 7.42 -5.05
N ARG A 162 13.16 7.80 -3.84
CA ARG A 162 14.07 8.06 -2.72
C ARG A 162 14.88 6.83 -2.33
N MET A 163 14.25 5.66 -2.22
CA MET A 163 14.93 4.41 -1.88
C MET A 163 15.91 3.99 -2.97
N SER A 164 15.55 4.11 -4.25
CA SER A 164 16.45 3.83 -5.38
C SER A 164 17.71 4.69 -5.33
N ARG A 165 17.59 6.01 -5.10
CA ARG A 165 18.74 6.91 -4.92
C ARG A 165 19.59 6.61 -3.68
N ILE A 166 19.01 6.06 -2.62
CA ILE A 166 19.79 5.59 -1.46
C ILE A 166 20.58 4.34 -1.85
N GLY A 167 19.93 3.37 -2.52
CA GLY A 167 20.56 2.15 -3.00
C GLY A 167 21.73 2.43 -3.93
N GLU A 168 21.57 3.31 -4.92
CA GLU A 168 22.65 3.73 -5.83
C GLU A 168 23.86 4.30 -5.07
N ARG A 169 23.62 5.15 -4.05
CA ARG A 169 24.69 5.73 -3.23
C ARG A 169 25.38 4.71 -2.34
N LEU A 170 24.69 3.68 -1.89
CA LEU A 170 25.27 2.59 -1.11
C LEU A 170 26.03 1.60 -1.98
N ALA A 171 25.60 1.37 -3.22
CA ALA A 171 26.26 0.49 -4.18
C ALA A 171 27.52 1.11 -4.82
N ALA A 172 27.64 2.44 -4.82
CA ALA A 172 28.81 3.17 -5.32
C ALA A 172 29.96 3.30 -4.30
N ARG A 173 29.81 2.75 -3.08
CA ARG A 173 30.84 2.74 -2.02
C ARG A 173 31.61 1.43 -2.05
#